data_AF-A0A934FMG8-F1
#
_entry.id   AF-A0A934FMG8-F1
#
_cell.length_a   1.000
_cell.length_b   1.000
_cell.length_c   1.000
_cell.angle_alpha   90.00
_cell.angle_beta   90.00
_cell.angle_gamma   90.00
#
_symmetry.space_group_name_H-M   'P 1'
#
loop_
_entity.id
_entity.type
_entity.pdbx_description
1 polymer ?
#
loop_
_entity_poly.entity_id
_entity_poly.type
_entity_poly.pdbx_seq_one_letter_code
_entity_poly.pdbx_strand_id
1 'polypeptide(L)'
;MPEVEIPQEAASKEDKRVGIKIAIIAVIMAIVSSYGKNAANDMIINEVKASNGYAWFQAKRIRGALNDQAIAQIDLDLLGHPTDAQREAMGKLRKKLQEKNAEYKKENDDILKEADTTKAEAALAGKKNDAFDRAEIALQVAVVLCSLTLLTGSAIFSRAGVGLAALGVVLAGMAFFQKPDAPKAEAQQQPVATAPATPAGGTSPPAK
;
A
#
# COMPACT_ATOMS: atom_id res chain seq x y z
N MET A 1 -59.11 -3.74 -24.45
CA MET A 1 -57.96 -4.61 -24.12
C MET A 1 -58.07 -4.89 -22.62
N PRO A 2 -58.19 -6.15 -22.18
CA PRO A 2 -58.22 -6.45 -20.75
C PRO A 2 -56.85 -6.11 -20.16
N GLU A 3 -56.86 -5.20 -19.18
CA GLU A 3 -55.71 -4.87 -18.35
C GLU A 3 -55.21 -6.18 -17.72
N VAL A 4 -53.97 -6.58 -18.03
CA VAL A 4 -53.31 -7.69 -17.32
C VAL A 4 -52.91 -7.12 -15.97
N GLU A 5 -53.82 -7.17 -15.01
CA GLU A 5 -53.51 -6.94 -13.60
C GLU A 5 -52.51 -8.00 -13.17
N ILE A 6 -51.24 -7.63 -13.15
CA ILE A 6 -50.18 -8.43 -12.51
C ILE A 6 -50.55 -8.46 -11.03
N PRO A 7 -50.84 -9.63 -10.42
CA PRO A 7 -51.09 -9.70 -9.00
C PRO A 7 -49.83 -9.24 -8.28
N GLN A 8 -49.82 -8.02 -7.76
CA GLN A 8 -48.85 -7.63 -6.75
C GLN A 8 -49.19 -8.45 -5.52
N GLU A 9 -48.58 -9.63 -5.38
CA GLU A 9 -48.60 -10.35 -4.12
C GLU A 9 -48.06 -9.41 -3.06
N ALA A 10 -48.95 -8.93 -2.18
CA ALA A 10 -48.60 -7.99 -1.14
C ALA A 10 -47.59 -8.66 -0.22
N ALA A 11 -46.33 -8.24 -0.31
CA ALA A 11 -45.22 -8.76 0.50
C ALA A 11 -45.66 -8.97 1.95
N SER A 12 -45.49 -10.20 2.44
CA SER A 12 -45.99 -10.61 3.74
C SER A 12 -45.33 -9.79 4.86
N LYS A 13 -45.93 -9.79 6.06
CA LYS A 13 -45.32 -9.11 7.22
C LYS A 13 -43.91 -9.64 7.52
N GLU A 14 -43.62 -10.89 7.16
CA GLU A 14 -42.29 -11.49 7.32
C GLU A 14 -41.30 -10.98 6.26
N ASP A 15 -41.72 -10.83 5.01
CA ASP A 15 -40.88 -10.27 3.94
C ASP A 15 -40.46 -8.83 4.24
N LYS A 16 -41.39 -8.02 4.77
CA LYS A 16 -41.10 -6.65 5.23
C LYS A 16 -40.07 -6.64 6.37
N ARG A 17 -40.16 -7.58 7.31
CA ARG A 17 -39.18 -7.71 8.42
C ARG A 17 -37.81 -8.13 7.90
N VAL A 18 -37.74 -9.04 6.95
CA VAL A 18 -36.48 -9.48 6.32
C VAL A 18 -35.85 -8.32 5.53
N GLY A 19 -36.65 -7.56 4.77
CA GLY A 19 -36.19 -6.36 4.06
C GLY A 19 -35.55 -5.31 4.99
N ILE A 20 -36.17 -5.06 6.15
CA ILE A 20 -35.59 -4.15 7.17
C ILE A 20 -34.25 -4.68 7.70
N LYS A 21 -34.13 -5.99 7.96
CA LYS A 21 -32.85 -6.58 8.39
C LYS A 21 -31.76 -6.41 7.34
N ILE A 22 -32.08 -6.65 6.07
CA ILE A 22 -31.13 -6.45 4.95
C ILE A 22 -30.67 -4.98 4.91
N ALA A 23 -31.59 -4.03 5.03
CA ALA A 23 -31.26 -2.61 5.05
C ALA A 23 -30.31 -2.25 6.20
N ILE A 24 -30.56 -2.77 7.41
CA ILE A 24 -29.67 -2.54 8.56
C ILE A 24 -28.28 -3.13 8.32
N ILE A 25 -28.20 -4.38 7.85
CA ILE A 25 -26.91 -5.04 7.56
C ILE A 25 -26.16 -4.27 6.47
N ALA A 26 -26.86 -3.78 5.44
CA ALA A 26 -26.26 -3.01 4.36
C ALA A 26 -25.66 -1.68 4.84
N VAL A 27 -26.33 -0.97 5.75
CA VAL A 27 -25.79 0.26 6.36
C VAL A 27 -24.52 -0.05 7.16
N ILE A 28 -24.52 -1.13 7.95
CA ILE A 28 -23.34 -1.56 8.71
C ILE A 28 -22.19 -1.94 7.76
N MET A 29 -22.48 -2.70 6.70
CA MET A 29 -21.51 -3.06 5.66
C MET A 29 -20.90 -1.83 4.98
N ALA A 30 -21.70 -0.82 4.67
CA ALA A 30 -21.21 0.43 4.08
C ALA A 30 -20.24 1.17 5.02
N ILE A 31 -20.51 1.18 6.33
CA ILE A 31 -19.61 1.76 7.33
C ILE A 31 -18.29 0.96 7.38
N VAL A 32 -18.36 -0.36 7.49
CA VAL A 32 -17.19 -1.26 7.53
C VAL A 32 -16.33 -1.09 6.27
N SER A 33 -16.95 -1.08 5.09
CA SER A 33 -16.27 -0.88 3.80
C SER A 33 -15.57 0.49 3.72
N SER A 34 -16.17 1.54 4.28
CA SER A 34 -15.54 2.87 4.36
C SER A 34 -14.25 2.84 5.20
N TYR A 35 -14.28 2.18 6.36
CA TYR A 35 -13.08 2.01 7.19
C TYR A 35 -12.00 1.15 6.53
N GLY A 36 -12.38 0.06 5.86
CA GLY A 36 -11.47 -0.77 5.07
C GLY A 36 -10.76 0.04 3.99
N LYS A 37 -11.52 0.78 3.18
CA LYS A 37 -10.97 1.65 2.13
C LYS A 37 -10.01 2.71 2.65
N ASN A 38 -10.30 3.31 3.81
CA ASN A 38 -9.38 4.26 4.43
C ASN A 38 -8.07 3.58 4.84
N ALA A 39 -8.14 2.39 5.46
CA ALA A 39 -6.95 1.62 5.82
C ALA A 39 -6.12 1.20 4.59
N ALA A 40 -6.77 0.78 3.50
CA ALA A 40 -6.10 0.52 2.21
C ALA A 40 -5.39 1.76 1.67
N ASN A 41 -6.04 2.92 1.76
CA ASN A 41 -5.47 4.17 1.27
C ASN A 41 -4.25 4.59 2.10
N ASP A 42 -4.33 4.48 3.43
CA ASP A 42 -3.20 4.74 4.34
C ASP A 42 -2.02 3.79 4.06
N MET A 43 -2.30 2.50 3.82
CA MET A 43 -1.29 1.52 3.41
C MET A 43 -0.58 1.97 2.13
N ILE A 44 -1.34 2.33 1.09
CA ILE A 44 -0.76 2.77 -0.20
C ILE A 44 0.07 4.04 -0.02
N ILE A 45 -0.42 5.03 0.71
CA ILE A 45 0.30 6.28 0.97
C ILE A 45 1.62 6.01 1.69
N ASN A 46 1.60 5.16 2.71
CA ASN A 46 2.79 4.83 3.48
C ASN A 46 3.79 3.99 2.68
N GLU A 47 3.32 3.04 1.86
CA GLU A 47 4.19 2.28 0.96
C GLU A 47 4.87 3.19 -0.08
N VAL A 48 4.13 4.15 -0.64
CA VAL A 48 4.69 5.16 -1.58
C VAL A 48 5.72 6.03 -0.88
N LYS A 49 5.46 6.49 0.36
CA LYS A 49 6.43 7.26 1.14
C LYS A 49 7.70 6.47 1.44
N ALA A 50 7.58 5.21 1.89
CA ALA A 50 8.72 4.33 2.13
C ALA A 50 9.54 4.10 0.86
N SER A 51 8.87 3.81 -0.27
CA SER A 51 9.50 3.65 -1.58
C SER A 51 10.27 4.90 -2.01
N ASN A 52 9.66 6.08 -1.86
CA ASN A 52 10.33 7.35 -2.12
C ASN A 52 11.54 7.56 -1.21
N GLY A 53 11.45 7.19 0.07
CA GLY A 53 12.57 7.24 1.02
C GLY A 53 13.75 6.38 0.56
N TYR A 54 13.50 5.13 0.16
CA TYR A 54 14.55 4.27 -0.39
C TYR A 54 15.12 4.80 -1.71
N ALA A 55 14.31 5.42 -2.57
CA ALA A 55 14.78 6.05 -3.80
C ALA A 55 15.71 7.24 -3.49
N TRP A 56 15.37 8.07 -2.50
CA TRP A 56 16.20 9.19 -2.04
C TRP A 56 17.52 8.72 -1.42
N PHE A 57 17.47 7.68 -0.58
CA PHE A 57 18.66 7.03 -0.03
C PHE A 57 19.59 6.53 -1.14
N GLN A 58 19.04 5.83 -2.14
CA GLN A 58 19.81 5.32 -3.27
C GLN A 58 20.43 6.46 -4.08
N ALA A 59 19.66 7.51 -4.39
CA ALA A 59 20.14 8.66 -5.14
C ALA A 59 21.27 9.40 -4.40
N LYS A 60 21.13 9.65 -3.10
CA LYS A 60 22.17 10.29 -2.27
C LYS A 60 23.41 9.41 -2.15
N ARG A 61 23.25 8.08 -2.00
CA ARG A 61 24.38 7.14 -2.00
C ARG A 61 25.16 7.18 -3.32
N ILE A 62 24.47 7.24 -4.46
CA ILE A 62 25.12 7.39 -5.78
C ILE A 62 25.88 8.72 -5.86
N ARG A 63 25.28 9.83 -5.40
CA ARG A 63 25.98 11.13 -5.33
C ARG A 63 27.22 11.08 -4.43
N GLY A 64 27.13 10.38 -3.31
CA GLY A 64 28.27 10.14 -2.43
C GLY A 64 29.39 9.35 -3.11
N ALA A 65 29.03 8.26 -3.80
CA ALA A 65 29.99 7.46 -4.57
C ALA A 65 30.66 8.26 -5.70
N LEU A 66 29.93 9.15 -6.39
CA LEU A 66 30.51 10.06 -7.38
C LEU A 66 31.52 11.03 -6.76
N ASN A 67 31.23 11.56 -5.57
CA ASN A 67 32.17 12.41 -4.84
C ASN A 67 33.42 11.63 -4.40
N ASP A 68 33.27 10.38 -3.95
CA ASP A 68 34.41 9.51 -3.60
C ASP A 68 35.28 9.22 -4.82
N GLN A 69 34.67 8.99 -5.99
CA GLN A 69 35.39 8.83 -7.26
C GLN A 69 36.15 10.12 -7.64
N ALA A 70 35.54 11.28 -7.47
CA ALA A 70 36.20 12.57 -7.71
C ALA A 70 37.38 12.80 -6.74
N ILE A 71 37.23 12.43 -5.46
CA ILE A 71 38.33 12.47 -4.49
C ILE A 71 39.47 11.53 -4.92
N ALA A 72 39.17 10.31 -5.38
CA ALA A 72 40.18 9.37 -5.86
C ALA A 72 40.92 9.92 -7.09
N GLN A 73 40.23 10.60 -8.01
CA GLN A 73 40.86 11.28 -9.14
C GLN A 73 41.78 12.41 -8.68
N ILE A 74 41.33 13.24 -7.73
CA ILE A 74 42.16 14.30 -7.14
C ILE A 74 43.42 13.70 -6.48
N ASP A 75 43.27 12.59 -5.75
CA ASP A 75 44.39 11.91 -5.08
C ASP A 75 45.39 11.34 -6.11
N LEU A 76 44.93 10.85 -7.26
CA LEU A 76 45.80 10.43 -8.38
C LEU A 76 46.51 11.63 -9.04
N ASP A 77 45.80 12.73 -9.29
CA ASP A 77 46.38 13.94 -9.89
C ASP A 77 47.44 14.59 -8.99
N LEU A 78 47.27 14.47 -7.66
CA LEU A 78 48.24 14.94 -6.67
C LEU A 78 49.55 14.15 -6.65
N LEU A 79 49.56 12.88 -7.12
CA LEU A 79 50.77 12.04 -7.22
C LEU A 79 51.67 12.41 -8.40
N GLY A 80 51.18 13.23 -9.34
CA GLY A 80 51.99 13.78 -10.42
C GLY A 80 52.90 14.92 -9.95
N HIS A 81 53.02 15.96 -10.78
CA HIS A 81 53.75 17.19 -10.44
C HIS A 81 52.88 18.45 -10.65
N PRO A 82 51.78 18.63 -9.88
CA PRO A 82 50.96 19.82 -9.98
C PRO A 82 51.70 21.05 -9.45
N THR A 83 51.35 22.23 -9.99
CA THR A 83 51.81 23.52 -9.44
C THR A 83 51.26 23.75 -8.02
N ASP A 84 51.92 24.59 -7.22
CA ASP A 84 51.51 24.82 -5.83
C ASP A 84 50.09 25.39 -5.71
N ALA A 85 49.69 26.25 -6.64
CA ALA A 85 48.32 26.78 -6.73
C ALA A 85 47.29 25.67 -7.03
N GLN A 86 47.61 24.71 -7.90
CA GLN A 86 46.75 23.56 -8.19
C GLN A 86 46.64 22.63 -6.98
N ARG A 87 47.74 22.40 -6.26
CA ARG A 87 47.76 21.58 -5.04
C ARG A 87 46.83 22.14 -3.96
N GLU A 88 46.85 23.46 -3.74
CA GLU A 88 45.97 24.12 -2.78
C GLU A 88 44.49 24.04 -3.19
N ALA A 89 44.18 24.30 -4.46
CA ALA A 89 42.82 24.22 -4.99
C ALA A 89 42.23 22.81 -4.89
N MET A 90 43.01 21.79 -5.27
CA MET A 90 42.64 20.38 -5.17
C MET A 90 42.45 19.95 -3.71
N GLY A 91 43.31 20.40 -2.79
CA GLY A 91 43.17 20.14 -1.36
C GLY A 91 41.89 20.74 -0.74
N LYS A 92 41.50 21.96 -1.15
CA LYS A 92 40.24 22.59 -0.74
C LYS A 92 39.03 21.83 -1.28
N LEU A 93 39.05 21.46 -2.56
CA LEU A 93 37.97 20.70 -3.20
C LEU A 93 37.79 19.32 -2.56
N ARG A 94 38.89 18.62 -2.29
CA ARG A 94 38.91 17.33 -1.59
C ARG A 94 38.25 17.40 -0.22
N LYS A 95 38.63 18.37 0.62
CA LYS A 95 38.02 18.56 1.95
C LYS A 95 36.52 18.84 1.85
N LYS A 96 36.11 19.71 0.93
CA LYS A 96 34.70 20.03 0.71
C LYS A 96 33.87 18.80 0.29
N LEU A 97 34.42 17.95 -0.58
CA LEU A 97 33.78 16.70 -1.00
C LEU A 97 33.69 15.69 0.16
N GLN A 98 34.74 15.58 0.97
CA GLN A 98 34.76 14.72 2.16
C GLN A 98 33.73 15.14 3.22
N GLU A 99 33.64 16.43 3.50
CA GLU A 99 32.63 17.00 4.41
C GLU A 99 31.22 16.74 3.90
N LYS A 100 30.98 16.95 2.60
CA LYS A 100 29.67 16.67 1.97
C LYS A 100 29.32 15.18 2.01
N ASN A 101 30.29 14.28 1.84
CA ASN A 101 30.04 12.84 1.98
C ASN A 101 29.74 12.43 3.42
N ALA A 102 30.38 13.05 4.41
CA ALA A 102 30.05 12.82 5.81
C ALA A 102 28.63 13.30 6.17
N GLU A 103 28.20 14.43 5.61
CA GLU A 103 26.82 14.94 5.71
C GLU A 103 25.83 13.97 5.06
N TYR A 104 26.07 13.54 3.82
CA TYR A 104 25.21 12.58 3.13
C TYR A 104 25.08 11.24 3.85
N LYS A 105 26.15 10.75 4.51
CA LYS A 105 26.06 9.52 5.32
C LYS A 105 25.07 9.67 6.48
N LYS A 106 25.15 10.77 7.23
CA LYS A 106 24.23 11.03 8.35
C LYS A 106 22.79 11.15 7.86
N GLU A 107 22.57 11.95 6.82
CA GLU A 107 21.23 12.12 6.24
C GLU A 107 20.66 10.80 5.68
N ASN A 108 21.51 9.96 5.08
CA ASN A 108 21.09 8.66 4.58
C ASN A 108 20.64 7.72 5.71
N ASP A 109 21.33 7.73 6.85
CA ASP A 109 20.94 6.93 8.01
C ASP A 109 19.57 7.35 8.56
N ASP A 110 19.29 8.66 8.57
CA ASP A 110 18.01 9.19 9.01
C ASP A 110 16.88 8.89 8.01
N ILE A 111 17.13 9.04 6.71
CA ILE A 111 16.19 8.67 5.64
C ILE A 111 15.87 7.17 5.69
N LEU A 112 16.87 6.33 5.95
CA LEU A 112 16.67 4.88 6.05
C LEU A 112 15.76 4.53 7.24
N LYS A 113 16.02 5.13 8.42
CA LYS A 113 15.17 4.93 9.60
C LYS A 113 13.74 5.39 9.34
N GLU A 114 13.55 6.57 8.74
CA GLU A 114 12.23 7.08 8.41
C GLU A 114 11.51 6.14 7.43
N ALA A 115 12.18 5.73 6.36
CA ALA A 115 11.61 4.79 5.38
C ALA A 115 11.21 3.44 6.02
N ASP A 116 12.04 2.90 6.91
CA ASP A 116 11.74 1.66 7.63
C ASP A 116 10.54 1.83 8.58
N THR A 117 10.42 2.97 9.26
CA THR A 117 9.26 3.27 10.11
C THR A 117 7.98 3.39 9.29
N THR A 118 8.01 4.12 8.17
CA THR A 118 6.83 4.27 7.31
C THR A 118 6.42 2.95 6.67
N LYS A 119 7.38 2.07 6.36
CA LYS A 119 7.10 0.70 5.90
C LYS A 119 6.40 -0.13 6.98
N ALA A 120 6.82 0.00 8.24
CA ALA A 120 6.14 -0.68 9.35
C ALA A 120 4.71 -0.16 9.54
N GLU A 121 4.47 1.14 9.36
CA GLU A 121 3.13 1.73 9.37
C GLU A 121 2.28 1.25 8.19
N ALA A 122 2.85 1.11 7.00
CA ALA A 122 2.17 0.54 5.83
C ALA A 122 1.71 -0.91 6.11
N ALA A 123 2.61 -1.74 6.66
CA ALA A 123 2.28 -3.13 7.01
C ALA A 123 1.16 -3.22 8.06
N LEU A 124 1.12 -2.29 9.02
CA LEU A 124 0.05 -2.21 10.01
C LEU A 124 -1.29 -1.82 9.38
N ALA A 125 -1.29 -0.82 8.50
CA ALA A 125 -2.47 -0.41 7.75
C ALA A 125 -2.98 -1.56 6.86
N GLY A 126 -2.08 -2.33 6.24
CA GLY A 126 -2.43 -3.52 5.47
C GLY A 126 -3.11 -4.61 6.30
N LYS A 127 -2.60 -4.93 7.49
CA LYS A 127 -3.25 -5.89 8.40
C LYS A 127 -4.67 -5.47 8.79
N LYS A 128 -4.88 -4.18 9.05
CA LYS A 128 -6.20 -3.61 9.34
C LYS A 128 -7.12 -3.73 8.13
N ASN A 129 -6.62 -3.40 6.94
CA ASN A 129 -7.37 -3.56 5.70
C ASN A 129 -7.84 -5.01 5.50
N ASP A 130 -6.94 -5.98 5.60
CA ASP A 130 -7.28 -7.41 5.45
C ASP A 130 -8.36 -7.87 6.44
N ALA A 131 -8.34 -7.33 7.66
CA ALA A 131 -9.35 -7.65 8.65
C ALA A 131 -10.72 -7.03 8.32
N PHE A 132 -10.75 -5.80 7.82
CA PHE A 132 -11.99 -5.17 7.32
C PHE A 132 -12.52 -5.86 6.07
N ASP A 133 -11.66 -6.29 5.14
CA ASP A 133 -12.07 -7.03 3.94
C ASP A 133 -12.74 -8.37 4.31
N ARG A 134 -12.19 -9.11 5.28
CA ARG A 134 -12.84 -10.34 5.79
C ARG A 134 -14.20 -10.05 6.43
N ALA A 135 -14.33 -8.96 7.18
CA ALA A 135 -15.59 -8.56 7.78
C ALA A 135 -16.63 -8.12 6.72
N GLU A 136 -16.19 -7.39 5.69
CA GLU A 136 -17.03 -6.98 4.56
C GLU A 136 -17.56 -8.20 3.80
N ILE A 137 -16.70 -9.17 3.48
CA ILE A 137 -17.12 -10.42 2.82
C ILE A 137 -18.16 -11.17 3.66
N ALA A 138 -17.96 -11.27 4.98
CA ALA A 138 -18.93 -11.92 5.87
C ALA A 138 -20.30 -11.20 5.86
N LEU A 139 -20.30 -9.87 5.88
CA LEU A 139 -21.52 -9.06 5.80
C LEU A 139 -22.21 -9.17 4.43
N GLN A 140 -21.45 -9.23 3.33
CA GLN A 140 -22.00 -9.45 1.99
C GLN A 140 -22.71 -10.81 1.90
N VAL A 141 -22.08 -11.88 2.39
CA VAL A 141 -22.71 -13.22 2.42
C VAL A 141 -23.96 -13.20 3.32
N ALA A 142 -23.94 -12.47 4.43
CA ALA A 142 -25.10 -12.32 5.30
C ALA A 142 -26.28 -11.65 4.58
N VAL A 143 -26.02 -10.60 3.78
CA VAL A 143 -27.05 -9.94 2.94
C VAL A 143 -27.62 -10.91 1.92
N VAL A 144 -26.77 -11.70 1.25
CA VAL A 144 -27.20 -12.71 0.25
C VAL A 144 -28.06 -13.81 0.90
N LEU A 145 -27.71 -14.28 2.09
CA LEU A 145 -28.53 -15.27 2.82
C LEU A 145 -29.88 -14.68 3.25
N CYS A 146 -29.91 -13.41 3.67
CA CYS A 146 -31.15 -12.73 4.00
C CYS A 146 -32.02 -12.52 2.76
N SER A 147 -31.46 -12.18 1.60
CA SER A 147 -32.22 -12.03 0.36
C SER A 147 -32.75 -13.37 -0.17
N LEU A 148 -32.00 -14.46 -0.01
CA LEU A 148 -32.46 -15.82 -0.34
C LEU A 148 -33.70 -16.23 0.47
N THR A 149 -33.89 -15.67 1.66
CA THR A 149 -35.09 -15.92 2.47
C THR A 149 -36.36 -15.43 1.78
N LEU A 150 -36.29 -14.31 1.07
CA LEU A 150 -37.43 -13.76 0.33
C LEU A 150 -37.84 -14.64 -0.86
N LEU A 151 -36.88 -15.38 -1.43
CA LEU A 151 -37.13 -16.31 -2.54
C LEU A 151 -37.62 -17.69 -2.06
N THR A 152 -37.12 -18.16 -0.92
CA THR A 152 -37.36 -19.53 -0.45
C THR A 152 -38.45 -19.64 0.62
N GLY A 153 -38.88 -18.52 1.22
CA GLY A 153 -39.84 -18.47 2.32
C GLY A 153 -39.35 -19.09 3.64
N SER A 154 -38.10 -19.55 3.71
CA SER A 154 -37.56 -20.27 4.87
C SER A 154 -36.84 -19.34 5.85
N ALA A 155 -37.40 -19.19 7.06
CA ALA A 155 -36.84 -18.39 8.13
C ALA A 155 -35.44 -18.84 8.62
N ILE A 156 -34.99 -20.05 8.24
CA ILE A 156 -33.66 -20.59 8.57
C ILE A 156 -32.58 -19.70 7.94
N PHE A 157 -32.76 -19.29 6.69
CA PHE A 157 -31.80 -18.44 5.99
C PHE A 157 -31.71 -17.04 6.61
N SER A 158 -32.82 -16.49 7.12
CA SER A 158 -32.80 -15.20 7.83
C SER A 158 -32.05 -15.29 9.17
N ARG A 159 -32.21 -16.40 9.92
CA ARG A 159 -31.46 -16.61 11.17
C ARG A 159 -29.97 -16.82 10.91
N ALA A 160 -29.63 -17.61 9.90
CA ALA A 160 -28.24 -17.82 9.49
C ALA A 160 -27.59 -16.52 9.02
N GLY A 161 -28.28 -15.72 8.20
CA GLY A 161 -27.82 -14.41 7.74
C GLY A 161 -27.59 -13.44 8.89
N VAL A 162 -28.51 -13.33 9.85
CA VAL A 162 -28.33 -12.48 11.04
C VAL A 162 -27.15 -12.97 11.90
N GLY A 163 -26.98 -14.28 12.08
CA GLY A 163 -25.84 -14.85 12.79
C GLY A 163 -24.50 -14.52 12.12
N LEU A 164 -24.45 -14.62 10.79
CA LEU A 164 -23.26 -14.27 10.03
C LEU A 164 -22.98 -12.76 10.03
N ALA A 165 -24.04 -11.93 10.01
CA ALA A 165 -23.90 -10.48 10.15
C ALA A 165 -23.32 -10.11 11.53
N ALA A 166 -23.78 -10.76 12.61
CA ALA A 166 -23.22 -10.56 13.94
C ALA A 166 -21.73 -10.95 13.99
N LEU A 167 -21.36 -12.07 13.36
CA LEU A 167 -19.95 -12.47 13.22
C LEU A 167 -19.15 -11.40 12.47
N GLY A 168 -19.66 -10.88 11.35
CA GLY A 168 -19.04 -9.81 10.57
C GLY A 168 -18.80 -8.54 11.39
N VAL A 169 -19.77 -8.13 12.21
CA VAL A 169 -19.62 -6.98 13.12
C VAL A 169 -18.57 -7.23 14.19
N VAL A 170 -18.51 -8.44 14.77
CA VAL A 170 -17.47 -8.80 15.74
C VAL A 170 -16.09 -8.76 15.09
N LEU A 171 -15.94 -9.30 13.87
CA LEU A 171 -14.68 -9.25 13.12
C LEU A 171 -14.25 -7.80 12.81
N ALA A 172 -15.19 -6.95 12.39
CA ALA A 172 -14.92 -5.53 12.17
C ALA A 172 -14.53 -4.81 13.48
N GLY A 173 -15.18 -5.13 14.60
CA GLY A 173 -14.81 -4.62 15.91
C GLY A 173 -13.42 -5.06 16.34
N MET A 174 -13.06 -6.33 16.13
CA MET A 174 -11.73 -6.84 16.40
C MET A 174 -10.66 -6.18 15.51
N ALA A 175 -10.98 -5.93 14.23
CA ALA A 175 -10.12 -5.19 13.31
C ALA A 175 -9.81 -3.78 13.81
N PHE A 176 -10.80 -3.10 14.39
CA PHE A 176 -10.62 -1.77 14.97
C PHE A 176 -9.66 -1.77 16.17
N PHE A 177 -9.65 -2.84 16.97
CA PHE A 177 -8.80 -2.99 18.15
C PHE A 177 -7.44 -3.66 17.88
N GLN A 178 -7.11 -4.02 16.63
CA GLN A 178 -5.79 -4.57 16.31
C GLN A 178 -4.70 -3.55 16.63
N LYS A 179 -3.90 -3.89 17.66
CA LYS A 179 -2.72 -3.15 18.10
C LYS A 179 -1.53 -3.39 17.16
N PRO A 180 -0.50 -2.53 17.23
CA PRO A 180 0.75 -2.74 16.51
C PRO A 180 1.41 -4.04 16.99
N ASP A 181 1.29 -5.11 16.21
CA ASP A 181 2.16 -6.27 16.38
C ASP A 181 3.54 -5.92 15.83
N ALA A 182 4.59 -6.38 16.54
CA ALA A 182 5.98 -6.25 16.12
C ALA A 182 6.15 -6.66 14.64
N PRO A 183 7.07 -6.00 13.92
CA PRO A 183 7.20 -6.19 12.48
C PRO A 183 7.47 -7.67 12.20
N LYS A 184 6.51 -8.36 11.58
CA LYS A 184 6.77 -9.67 11.00
C LYS A 184 7.52 -9.44 9.71
N ALA A 185 8.66 -10.11 9.57
CA ALA A 185 9.39 -10.21 8.33
C ALA A 185 8.54 -11.03 7.33
N GLU A 186 7.58 -10.39 6.68
CA GLU A 186 6.75 -11.03 5.65
C GLU A 186 7.03 -10.38 4.29
N ALA A 187 7.61 -11.23 3.43
CA ALA A 187 7.78 -11.19 1.99
C ALA A 187 7.98 -9.81 1.33
N GLN A 188 9.23 -9.59 0.89
CA GLN A 188 9.59 -8.66 -0.17
C GLN A 188 8.68 -8.85 -1.40
N GLN A 189 7.64 -8.03 -1.53
CA GLN A 189 7.18 -7.64 -2.86
C GLN A 189 8.19 -6.60 -3.35
N GLN A 190 9.13 -7.10 -4.15
CA GLN A 190 10.11 -6.30 -4.86
C GLN A 190 9.37 -5.16 -5.57
N PRO A 191 9.86 -3.91 -5.48
CA PRO A 191 9.39 -2.87 -6.37
C PRO A 191 9.61 -3.40 -7.78
N VAL A 192 8.54 -3.51 -8.56
CA VAL A 192 8.63 -3.77 -10.00
C VAL A 192 9.49 -2.64 -10.55
N ALA A 193 10.77 -2.95 -10.79
CA ALA A 193 11.66 -2.09 -11.51
C ALA A 193 11.04 -1.94 -12.91
N THR A 194 10.30 -0.85 -13.12
CA THR A 194 9.98 -0.37 -14.46
C THR A 194 11.31 0.03 -15.08
N ALA A 195 11.94 -0.95 -15.74
CA ALA A 195 13.09 -0.72 -16.59
C ALA A 195 12.75 0.42 -17.58
N PRO A 196 13.66 1.37 -17.83
CA PRO A 196 13.43 2.38 -18.84
C PRO A 196 13.30 1.67 -20.20
N ALA A 197 12.26 2.05 -20.95
CA ALA A 197 12.03 1.58 -22.30
C ALA A 197 13.31 1.75 -23.15
N THR A 198 13.82 0.65 -23.69
CA THR A 198 14.89 0.64 -24.69
C THR A 198 14.45 1.46 -25.91
N PRO A 199 15.27 2.40 -26.42
CA PRO A 199 14.90 3.18 -27.59
C PRO A 199 14.89 2.29 -28.83
N ALA A 200 13.85 2.46 -29.65
CA ALA A 200 13.77 1.92 -31.00
C ALA A 200 14.94 2.46 -31.86
N GLY A 201 15.55 1.59 -32.67
CA GLY A 201 16.40 2.01 -33.78
C GLY A 201 17.55 1.03 -34.09
N GLY A 202 17.44 0.29 -35.18
CA GLY A 202 18.51 -0.59 -35.67
C GLY A 202 18.11 -1.35 -36.94
N THR A 203 17.87 -0.62 -38.03
CA THR A 203 17.71 -1.16 -39.38
C THR A 203 19.04 -1.70 -39.92
N SER A 204 19.08 -2.94 -40.45
CA SER A 204 19.92 -3.38 -41.58
C SER A 204 19.66 -4.87 -41.96
N PRO A 205 19.96 -5.29 -43.21
CA PRO A 205 19.03 -6.04 -44.09
C PRO A 205 19.32 -7.54 -44.21
N PRO A 206 18.42 -8.35 -44.82
CA PRO A 206 18.74 -9.73 -45.18
C PRO A 206 19.54 -9.81 -46.49
N ALA A 207 20.56 -10.65 -46.41
CA ALA A 207 21.54 -11.03 -47.41
C ALA A 207 21.00 -11.41 -48.80
N LYS A 208 21.77 -11.02 -49.83
CA LYS A 208 22.18 -11.88 -50.95
C LYS A 208 23.54 -11.42 -51.45
#